data_AF-A0A9P5HBD9-F1
#
_entry.id   AF-A0A9P5HBD9-F1
#
_cell.length_a   1.000
_cell.length_b   1.000
_cell.length_c   1.000
_cell.angle_alpha   90.00
_cell.angle_beta   90.00
_cell.angle_gamma   90.00
#
_symmetry.space_group_name_H-M   'P 1'
#
loop_
_entity.id
_entity.type
_entity.pdbx_description
1 polymer ?
#
loop_
_entity_poly.entity_id
_entity_poly.type
_entity_poly.pdbx_seq_one_letter_code
_entity_poly.pdbx_strand_id
1 'polypeptide(L)'
;MLLFQLFITTVAPLVMATSSASPSEQGVDIDDATPEGTRNIHMWTNDTHQKTMIKFLHVPNTYTLIDVKHVDHVGAFYTFKNGDTWLTLDNKRLFLTPDMDEPNVERGSEDTEDWPIMSPEELKEALANHPSYEDLDAMWQELQAKRRAVNTLERRSSCKIGP
;
A
#
# COMPACT_ATOMS: atom_id res chain seq x y z
N MET A 1 -34.36 -17.25 -65.55
CA MET A 1 -35.02 -16.09 -64.94
C MET A 1 -35.29 -16.41 -63.47
N LEU A 2 -34.44 -15.91 -62.57
CA LEU A 2 -34.71 -15.59 -61.17
C LEU A 2 -33.37 -15.21 -60.52
N LEU A 3 -33.16 -13.90 -60.37
CA LEU A 3 -32.19 -13.31 -59.43
C LEU A 3 -32.62 -13.71 -58.02
N PHE A 4 -31.67 -14.06 -57.15
CA PHE A 4 -31.84 -13.80 -55.72
C PHE A 4 -30.53 -13.30 -55.10
N GLN A 5 -30.69 -12.22 -54.34
CA GLN A 5 -29.66 -11.35 -53.83
C GLN A 5 -28.93 -11.91 -52.61
N LEU A 6 -27.66 -11.47 -52.52
CA LEU A 6 -26.82 -11.20 -51.35
C LEU A 6 -27.51 -11.24 -49.97
N PHE A 7 -26.87 -11.90 -48.99
CA PHE A 7 -26.63 -11.31 -47.67
C PHE A 7 -25.29 -11.84 -47.12
N ILE A 8 -24.28 -10.97 -47.08
CA ILE A 8 -23.04 -11.18 -46.34
C ILE A 8 -23.36 -10.88 -44.87
N THR A 9 -23.39 -11.90 -44.02
CA THR A 9 -23.57 -11.72 -42.58
C THR A 9 -22.23 -11.33 -41.96
N THR A 10 -22.00 -10.03 -41.79
CA THR A 10 -20.91 -9.49 -40.98
C THR A 10 -21.09 -9.93 -39.52
N VAL A 11 -20.15 -10.73 -39.02
CA VAL A 11 -20.05 -11.04 -37.59
C VAL A 11 -19.38 -9.84 -36.92
N ALA A 12 -20.17 -8.99 -36.25
CA ALA A 12 -19.64 -7.97 -35.36
C ALA A 12 -19.12 -8.67 -34.08
N PRO A 13 -17.89 -8.38 -33.61
CA PRO A 13 -17.47 -8.82 -32.29
C PRO A 13 -18.29 -8.04 -31.25
N LEU A 14 -19.11 -8.77 -30.50
CA LEU A 14 -19.71 -8.31 -29.26
C LEU A 14 -18.57 -7.98 -28.30
N VAL A 15 -18.23 -6.69 -28.19
CA VAL A 15 -17.33 -6.20 -27.15
C VAL A 15 -18.06 -6.41 -25.83
N MET A 16 -17.74 -7.49 -25.13
CA MET A 16 -18.14 -7.63 -23.74
C MET A 16 -17.51 -6.48 -22.98
N ALA A 17 -18.32 -5.49 -22.62
CA ALA A 17 -18.00 -4.54 -21.58
C ALA A 17 -17.88 -5.35 -20.28
N THR A 18 -16.68 -5.88 -20.04
CA THR A 18 -16.28 -6.24 -18.69
C THR A 18 -16.27 -4.93 -17.93
N SER A 19 -17.27 -4.74 -17.07
CA SER A 19 -17.14 -3.77 -15.99
C SER A 19 -15.90 -4.19 -15.23
N SER A 20 -14.79 -3.56 -15.56
CA SER A 20 -13.61 -3.47 -14.73
C SER A 20 -14.09 -2.81 -13.44
N ALA A 21 -14.52 -3.64 -12.49
CA ALA A 21 -14.52 -3.25 -11.10
C ALA A 21 -13.08 -2.83 -10.81
N SER A 22 -12.85 -1.52 -10.68
CA SER A 22 -11.54 -0.98 -10.34
C SER A 22 -10.99 -1.76 -9.15
N PRO A 23 -9.72 -2.20 -9.20
CA PRO A 23 -9.07 -2.75 -8.02
C PRO A 23 -9.19 -1.70 -6.93
N SER A 24 -9.62 -2.11 -5.74
CA SER A 24 -9.59 -1.26 -4.54
C SER A 24 -8.14 -0.89 -4.26
N GLU A 25 -7.70 0.24 -4.82
CA GLU A 25 -6.50 0.93 -4.40
C GLU A 25 -6.70 1.30 -2.94
N GLN A 26 -5.88 0.76 -2.05
CA GLN A 26 -5.69 1.39 -0.75
C GLN A 26 -5.10 2.77 -1.04
N GLY A 27 -5.97 3.77 -1.15
CA GLY A 27 -5.55 5.14 -1.40
C GLY A 27 -4.67 5.63 -0.26
N VAL A 28 -3.64 6.40 -0.60
CA VAL A 28 -2.99 7.28 0.36
C VAL A 28 -3.52 8.66 0.00
N ASP A 29 -4.32 9.24 0.89
CA ASP A 29 -4.79 10.61 0.74
C ASP A 29 -3.80 11.54 1.42
N ILE A 30 -3.53 12.69 0.80
CA ILE A 30 -2.63 13.71 1.32
C ILE A 30 -3.50 14.93 1.54
N ASP A 31 -3.79 15.28 2.79
CA ASP A 31 -4.34 16.61 3.06
C ASP A 31 -3.97 17.21 4.42
N ASP A 32 -3.89 18.53 4.37
CA ASP A 32 -3.48 19.57 5.33
C ASP A 32 -1.97 19.79 5.60
N ALA A 33 -1.51 20.98 5.21
CA ALA A 33 -0.16 21.46 5.38
C ALA A 33 0.13 21.70 6.88
N THR A 34 0.88 20.78 7.47
CA THR A 34 1.58 20.98 8.74
C THR A 34 2.89 21.77 8.45
N PRO A 35 3.57 22.37 9.45
CA PRO A 35 4.41 23.58 9.27
C PRO A 35 5.39 23.50 8.10
N GLU A 36 5.64 24.66 7.44
CA GLU A 36 6.27 24.78 6.12
C GLU A 36 7.34 23.71 5.84
N GLY A 37 7.00 22.77 4.95
CA GLY A 37 7.94 21.76 4.45
C GLY A 37 7.69 20.32 4.89
N THR A 38 6.66 20.03 5.71
CA THR A 38 6.28 18.65 6.07
C THR A 38 4.79 18.38 5.87
N ARG A 39 4.41 17.09 5.83
CA ARG A 39 3.02 16.63 5.73
C ARG A 39 2.82 15.32 6.48
N ASN A 40 1.60 15.06 6.95
CA ASN A 40 1.23 13.73 7.43
C ASN A 40 0.82 12.84 6.25
N ILE A 41 1.06 11.54 6.37
CA ILE A 41 0.64 10.54 5.38
C ILE A 41 -0.51 9.75 5.97
N HIS A 42 -1.66 9.76 5.29
CA HIS A 42 -2.85 9.07 5.76
C HIS A 42 -3.04 7.73 5.05
N MET A 43 -3.56 6.74 5.78
CA MET A 43 -3.97 5.44 5.25
C MET A 43 -5.46 5.23 5.48
N TRP A 44 -6.13 4.70 4.46
CA TRP A 44 -7.51 4.23 4.59
C TRP A 44 -7.54 2.85 5.25
N THR A 45 -8.38 2.70 6.27
CA THR A 45 -8.53 1.45 7.02
C THR A 45 -9.59 0.50 6.47
N ASN A 46 -10.39 0.93 5.47
CA ASN A 46 -11.47 0.13 4.91
C ASN A 46 -11.72 0.43 3.43
N ASP A 47 -12.27 -0.56 2.72
CA ASP A 47 -12.63 -0.48 1.29
C ASP A 47 -13.67 0.61 0.98
N THR A 48 -14.32 1.18 2.00
CA THR A 48 -15.24 2.32 1.88
C THR A 48 -14.55 3.68 1.98
N HIS A 49 -13.24 3.73 2.24
CA HIS A 49 -12.46 4.97 2.44
C HIS A 49 -13.11 5.91 3.46
N GLN A 50 -13.68 5.35 4.53
CA GLN A 50 -14.44 6.15 5.51
C GLN A 50 -13.63 6.51 6.75
N LYS A 51 -12.54 5.78 7.00
CA LYS A 51 -11.69 6.03 8.16
C LYS A 51 -10.24 6.16 7.72
N THR A 52 -9.81 7.41 7.64
CA THR A 52 -8.42 7.83 7.49
C THR A 52 -7.75 7.80 8.86
N MET A 53 -6.64 7.07 8.96
CA MET A 53 -5.72 7.21 10.09
C MET A 53 -4.41 7.78 9.58
N ILE A 54 -3.72 8.56 10.42
CA ILE A 54 -2.35 8.96 10.10
C ILE A 54 -1.48 7.71 10.19
N LYS A 55 -0.73 7.42 9.13
CA LYS A 55 0.24 6.34 9.07
C LYS A 55 1.65 6.84 9.40
N PHE A 56 2.01 8.00 8.87
CA PHE A 56 3.30 8.64 9.13
C PHE A 56 3.13 10.10 9.50
N LEU A 57 3.87 10.54 10.51
CA LEU A 57 3.91 11.91 11.01
C LEU A 57 5.03 12.73 10.37
N HIS A 58 4.75 14.00 10.07
CA HIS A 58 5.77 15.01 9.73
C HIS A 58 6.75 14.61 8.61
N VAL A 59 6.26 13.90 7.58
CA VAL A 59 7.07 13.49 6.43
C VAL A 59 7.48 14.73 5.62
N PRO A 60 8.78 14.97 5.37
CA PRO A 60 9.22 16.11 4.57
C PRO A 60 8.65 16.09 3.15
N ASN A 61 8.31 17.28 2.63
CA ASN A 61 7.79 17.48 1.27
C ASN A 61 8.80 17.14 0.16
N THR A 62 10.07 16.98 0.52
CA THR A 62 11.13 16.50 -0.36
C THR A 62 10.98 15.02 -0.74
N TYR A 63 10.28 14.22 0.06
CA TYR A 63 9.93 12.84 -0.29
C TYR A 63 8.70 12.81 -1.18
N THR A 64 8.79 12.14 -2.33
CA THR A 64 7.63 11.95 -3.19
C THR A 64 6.68 10.91 -2.59
N LEU A 65 5.41 10.93 -3.00
CA LEU A 65 4.46 9.90 -2.55
C LEU A 65 4.88 8.49 -3.01
N ILE A 66 5.50 8.38 -4.19
CA ILE A 66 6.01 7.10 -4.69
C ILE A 66 7.15 6.61 -3.78
N ASP A 67 8.08 7.48 -3.41
CA ASP A 67 9.16 7.12 -2.47
C ASP A 67 8.58 6.58 -1.15
N VAL A 68 7.56 7.27 -0.61
CA VAL A 68 6.88 6.88 0.63
C VAL A 68 6.22 5.50 0.50
N LYS A 69 5.50 5.26 -0.60
CA LYS A 69 4.84 3.97 -0.85
C LYS A 69 5.86 2.85 -1.09
N HIS A 70 6.94 3.13 -1.83
CA HIS A 70 7.98 2.15 -2.13
C HIS A 70 8.68 1.71 -0.86
N VAL A 71 9.08 2.65 -0.01
CA VAL A 71 9.74 2.30 1.26
C VAL A 71 8.81 1.68 2.28
N ASP A 72 7.50 1.97 2.23
CA ASP A 72 6.51 1.26 3.03
C ASP A 72 6.41 -0.25 2.67
N HIS A 73 6.80 -0.64 1.45
CA HIS A 73 6.89 -2.05 1.05
C HIS A 73 8.21 -2.72 1.44
N VAL A 74 9.34 -2.00 1.40
CA VAL A 74 10.68 -2.60 1.57
C VAL A 74 11.33 -2.33 2.92
N GLY A 75 10.86 -1.30 3.62
CA GLY A 75 11.37 -0.92 4.93
C GLY A 75 10.88 -1.82 6.06
N ALA A 76 11.45 -1.60 7.24
CA ALA A 76 11.09 -2.30 8.46
C ALA A 76 10.70 -1.31 9.54
N PHE A 77 9.64 -1.61 10.28
CA PHE A 77 9.29 -0.84 11.47
C PHE A 77 10.19 -1.27 12.64
N TYR A 78 10.81 -0.29 13.28
CA TYR A 78 11.61 -0.49 14.48
C TYR A 78 11.13 0.44 15.60
N THR A 79 10.77 -0.15 16.73
CA THR A 79 10.39 0.59 17.94
C THR A 79 11.62 0.76 18.81
N PHE A 80 12.05 2.00 19.01
CA PHE A 80 13.22 2.32 19.81
C PHE A 80 12.92 2.24 21.31
N LYS A 81 13.99 2.32 22.12
CA LYS A 81 13.90 2.28 23.58
C LYS A 81 13.00 3.37 24.17
N ASN A 82 12.95 4.55 23.53
CA ASN A 82 12.10 5.66 23.94
C ASN A 82 10.60 5.42 23.68
N GLY A 83 10.25 4.40 22.90
CA GLY A 83 8.87 4.06 22.52
C GLY A 83 8.48 4.50 21.12
N ASP A 84 9.28 5.36 20.47
CA ASP A 84 8.99 5.83 19.12
C ASP A 84 9.17 4.68 18.13
N THR A 85 8.22 4.54 17.22
CA THR A 85 8.31 3.58 16.13
C THR A 85 8.58 4.31 14.83
N TRP A 86 9.65 3.90 14.14
CA TRP A 86 10.05 4.49 12.87
C TRP A 86 10.06 3.42 11.78
N LEU A 87 9.69 3.82 10.58
CA LEU A 87 10.07 3.09 9.38
C LEU A 87 11.56 3.30 9.16
N THR A 88 12.28 2.20 8.96
CA THR A 88 13.73 2.16 8.80
C THR A 88 14.11 1.41 7.53
N LEU A 89 15.23 1.82 6.94
CA LEU A 89 15.87 1.16 5.81
C LEU A 89 17.38 1.36 5.95
N ASP A 90 18.18 0.33 5.69
CA ASP A 90 19.65 0.38 5.76
C ASP A 90 20.22 1.00 7.05
N ASN A 91 19.64 0.64 8.20
CA ASN A 91 20.00 1.16 9.53
C ASN A 91 19.86 2.69 9.66
N LYS A 92 18.94 3.30 8.90
CA LYS A 92 18.59 4.71 9.01
C LYS A 92 17.09 4.87 9.25
N ARG A 93 16.73 5.95 9.94
CA ARG A 93 15.33 6.34 10.18
C ARG A 93 14.77 7.11 9.00
N LEU A 94 13.50 6.89 8.68
CA LEU A 94 12.78 7.59 7.62
C LEU A 94 11.55 8.31 8.19
N PHE A 95 10.50 7.55 8.50
CA PHE A 95 9.20 8.12 8.82
C PHE A 95 8.73 7.65 10.19
N LEU A 96 8.39 8.60 11.06
CA LEU A 96 7.84 8.33 12.37
C LEU A 96 6.38 7.88 12.23
N THR A 97 5.99 6.81 12.90
CA THR A 97 4.58 6.42 13.03
C THR A 97 3.95 7.14 14.23
N PRO A 98 2.66 7.48 14.20
CA PRO A 98 2.00 7.96 15.40
C PRO A 98 2.03 6.90 16.50
N ASP A 99 2.03 7.37 17.75
CA ASP A 99 1.90 6.49 18.91
C ASP A 99 0.60 5.71 18.80
N MET A 100 0.75 4.41 18.58
CA MET A 100 -0.33 3.46 18.74
C MET A 100 -0.27 3.08 20.21
N ASP A 101 -1.33 3.36 20.98
CA ASP A 101 -1.48 2.97 22.39
C ASP A 101 -1.55 1.43 22.53
N GLU A 102 -0.52 0.72 22.07
CA GLU A 102 -0.39 -0.71 22.12
C GLU A 102 0.51 -1.07 23.31
N PRO A 103 -0.06 -1.57 24.42
CA PRO A 103 0.68 -1.74 25.68
C PRO A 103 1.78 -2.81 25.65
N ASN A 104 1.96 -3.51 24.52
CA ASN A 104 2.87 -4.66 24.38
C ASN A 104 3.82 -4.56 23.19
N VAL A 105 4.09 -3.36 22.66
CA VAL A 105 5.10 -3.22 21.59
C VAL A 105 6.49 -3.51 22.18
N GLU A 106 7.15 -4.53 21.65
CA GLU A 106 8.52 -4.89 22.02
C GLU A 106 9.46 -3.75 21.61
N ARG A 107 10.15 -3.17 22.59
CA ARG A 107 11.08 -2.07 22.36
C ARG A 107 12.49 -2.61 22.16
N GLY A 108 13.17 -2.03 21.18
CA GLY A 108 14.59 -2.22 20.97
C GLY A 108 15.43 -1.71 22.13
N SER A 109 16.69 -2.16 22.18
CA SER A 109 17.67 -1.69 23.16
C SER A 109 18.34 -0.37 22.80
N GLU A 110 18.18 0.06 21.55
CA GLU A 110 18.91 1.19 20.97
C GLU A 110 18.13 2.50 21.14
N ASP A 111 18.86 3.60 21.32
CA ASP A 111 18.30 4.93 21.44
C ASP A 111 18.15 5.58 20.06
N THR A 112 17.02 6.25 19.82
CA THR A 112 16.66 6.83 18.52
C THR A 112 17.68 7.88 18.03
N GLU A 113 18.36 8.55 18.95
CA GLU A 113 19.35 9.59 18.66
C GLU A 113 20.61 9.03 17.98
N ASP A 114 20.92 7.75 18.18
CA ASP A 114 22.10 7.09 17.61
C ASP A 114 21.89 6.71 16.13
N TRP A 115 20.64 6.73 15.66
CA TRP A 115 20.29 6.36 14.29
C TRP A 115 20.17 7.61 13.39
N PRO A 116 20.93 7.68 12.29
CA PRO A 116 20.83 8.81 11.37
C PRO A 116 19.48 8.80 10.64
N ILE A 117 19.05 9.98 10.21
CA ILE A 117 17.89 10.14 9.33
C ILE A 117 18.39 10.05 7.89
N MET A 118 17.75 9.18 7.09
CA MET A 118 18.07 9.03 5.67
C MET A 118 17.66 10.30 4.92
N SER A 119 18.42 10.72 3.90
CA SER A 119 18.02 11.83 3.01
C SER A 119 17.15 11.34 1.83
N PRO A 120 16.42 12.23 1.13
CA PRO A 120 15.68 11.85 -0.08
C PRO A 120 16.54 11.27 -1.20
N GLU A 121 17.77 11.78 -1.37
CA GLU A 121 18.73 11.29 -2.36
C GLU A 121 19.23 9.89 -1.97
N GLU A 122 19.62 9.72 -0.71
CA GLU A 122 20.04 8.42 -0.18
C GLU A 122 18.93 7.38 -0.27
N LEU A 123 17.67 7.78 -0.04
CA LEU A 123 16.52 6.89 -0.18
C LEU A 123 16.38 6.40 -1.61
N LYS A 124 16.54 7.28 -2.61
CA LYS A 124 16.46 6.86 -4.02
C LYS A 124 17.55 5.87 -4.40
N GLU A 125 18.76 6.08 -3.88
CA GLU A 125 19.87 5.14 -4.07
C GLU A 125 19.60 3.79 -3.39
N ALA A 126 19.06 3.80 -2.18
CA ALA A 126 18.68 2.58 -1.47
C ALA A 126 17.56 1.82 -2.23
N LEU A 127 16.49 2.52 -2.61
CA LEU A 127 15.36 1.95 -3.35
C LEU A 127 15.74 1.39 -4.72
N ALA A 128 16.80 1.91 -5.36
CA ALA A 128 17.31 1.38 -6.62
C ALA A 128 17.88 -0.04 -6.50
N ASN A 129 18.22 -0.50 -5.28
CA ASN A 129 18.65 -1.88 -5.02
C ASN A 129 17.48 -2.85 -4.82
N HIS A 130 16.23 -2.35 -4.85
CA HIS A 130 15.02 -3.13 -4.71
C HIS A 130 14.25 -3.20 -6.04
N PRO A 131 13.33 -4.16 -6.20
CA PRO A 131 12.39 -4.15 -7.32
C PRO A 131 11.60 -2.84 -7.35
N SER A 132 11.09 -2.48 -8.53
CA SER A 132 10.29 -1.26 -8.71
C SER A 132 9.06 -1.28 -7.80
N TYR A 133 8.54 -0.08 -7.47
CA TYR A 133 7.30 0.02 -6.71
C TYR A 133 6.16 -0.72 -7.41
N GLU A 134 6.04 -0.60 -8.74
CA GLU A 134 5.00 -1.23 -9.54
C GLU A 134 5.06 -2.76 -9.45
N ASP A 135 6.25 -3.34 -9.46
CA ASP A 135 6.43 -4.79 -9.32
C ASP A 135 6.06 -5.26 -7.91
N LEU A 136 6.47 -4.51 -6.88
CA LEU A 136 6.16 -4.82 -5.48
C LEU A 136 4.66 -4.72 -5.19
N ASP A 137 4.01 -3.66 -5.67
CA ASP A 137 2.57 -3.46 -5.52
C ASP A 137 1.80 -4.57 -6.27
N ALA A 138 2.19 -4.90 -7.51
CA ALA A 138 1.56 -6.00 -8.24
C ALA A 138 1.67 -7.34 -7.49
N MET A 139 2.85 -7.67 -6.96
CA MET A 139 3.06 -8.87 -6.14
C MET A 139 2.20 -8.84 -4.86
N TRP A 140 2.13 -7.69 -4.19
CA TRP A 140 1.31 -7.52 -3.00
C TRP A 140 -0.18 -7.70 -3.29
N GLN A 141 -0.69 -7.08 -4.36
CA GLN A 141 -2.08 -7.23 -4.79
C GLN A 141 -2.41 -8.68 -5.13
N GLU A 142 -1.50 -9.39 -5.79
CA GLU A 142 -1.69 -10.82 -6.09
C GLU A 142 -1.78 -11.66 -4.81
N LEU A 143 -0.89 -11.41 -3.83
CA LEU A 143 -0.92 -12.09 -2.53
C LEU A 143 -2.21 -11.81 -1.77
N GLN A 144 -2.68 -10.56 -1.77
CA GLN A 144 -3.93 -10.17 -1.13
C GLN A 144 -5.15 -10.77 -1.84
N ALA A 145 -5.13 -10.87 -3.17
CA ALA A 145 -6.17 -11.56 -3.94
C ALA A 145 -6.22 -13.06 -3.60
N LYS A 146 -5.06 -13.72 -3.52
CA LYS A 146 -4.95 -15.13 -3.09
C LYS A 146 -5.48 -15.33 -1.68
N ARG A 147 -5.09 -14.47 -0.73
CA ARG A 147 -5.60 -14.51 0.65
C ARG A 147 -7.13 -14.38 0.70
N ARG A 148 -7.70 -13.42 -0.05
CA ARG A 148 -9.16 -13.23 -0.15
C ARG A 148 -9.87 -14.46 -0.73
N ALA A 149 -9.28 -15.09 -1.75
CA ALA A 149 -9.83 -16.31 -2.35
C ALA A 149 -9.82 -17.50 -1.36
N VAL A 150 -8.72 -17.70 -0.61
CA VAL A 150 -8.64 -18.74 0.42
C VAL A 150 -9.68 -18.51 1.52
N ASN A 151 -9.77 -17.30 2.07
CA ASN A 151 -10.76 -16.95 3.10
C ASN A 151 -12.20 -17.18 2.60
N THR A 152 -12.46 -16.90 1.33
CA THR A 152 -13.78 -17.14 0.72
C THR A 152 -14.10 -18.64 0.60
N LEU A 153 -13.09 -19.46 0.29
CA LEU A 153 -13.23 -20.91 0.19
C LEU A 153 -13.43 -21.57 1.56
N GLU A 154 -12.70 -21.13 2.59
CA GLU A 154 -12.88 -21.59 3.97
C GLU A 154 -14.27 -21.24 4.51
N ARG A 155 -14.75 -20.01 4.27
CA ARG A 155 -16.09 -19.60 4.70
C ARG A 155 -17.18 -20.46 4.06
N ARG A 156 -17.04 -20.79 2.76
CA ARG A 156 -17.96 -21.68 2.03
C ARG A 156 -17.88 -23.15 2.49
N SER A 157 -16.72 -23.58 2.99
CA SER A 157 -16.51 -24.94 3.50
C SER A 157 -17.06 -25.09 4.93
N SER A 158 -16.94 -24.05 5.77
CA SER A 158 -17.51 -24.03 7.13
C SER A 158 -19.05 -23.99 7.13
N CYS A 159 -19.68 -23.40 6.10
CA CYS A 159 -21.15 -23.40 5.97
C CYS A 159 -21.76 -24.75 5.54
N LYS A 160 -20.97 -25.81 5.35
CA LYS A 160 -21.47 -27.16 5.01
C LYS A 160 -21.57 -28.13 6.19
N ILE A 161 -21.35 -27.67 7.42
CA ILE A 161 -21.60 -28.48 8.62
C ILE A 161 -22.65 -27.77 9.48
N GLY A 162 -23.91 -28.02 9.17
CA GLY A 162 -25.06 -27.74 10.03
C GLY A 162 -26.10 -28.83 9.78
N PRO A 163 -26.61 -29.51 10.83
CA PRO A 163 -27.49 -30.68 10.73
C PRO A 163 -28.82 -30.41 10.02
#